data_AF-A0A2V6W8I5-F1
#
_entry.id   AF-A0A2V6W8I5-F1
#
_cell.length_a   1.000
_cell.length_b   1.000
_cell.length_c   1.000
_cell.angle_alpha   90.00
_cell.angle_beta   90.00
_cell.angle_gamma   90.00
#
_symmetry.space_group_name_H-M   'P 1'
#
loop_
_entity.id
_entity.type
_entity.pdbx_description
1 polymer ?
#
loop_
_entity_poly.entity_id
_entity_poly.type
_entity_poly.pdbx_seq_one_letter_code
_entity_poly.pdbx_strand_id
1 'polypeptide(L)' 'MNLRSLAASIEERVTALQRAGVRDPFKALMLAALEITDELNRARDEQAKDSGDVEARLGALVELLNRVTSDSPRRG' A
#
# COMPACT_ATOMS: atom_id res chain seq x y z
N MET A 1 8.08 12.03 4.27
CA MET A 1 7.03 12.94 4.81
C MET A 1 7.58 13.65 6.04
N ASN A 2 7.39 14.96 6.21
CA ASN A 2 7.87 15.70 7.38
C ASN A 2 6.73 16.06 8.35
N LEU A 3 7.03 16.35 9.62
CA LEU A 3 6.01 16.59 10.65
C LEU A 3 5.08 17.77 10.31
N ARG A 4 5.60 18.82 9.67
CA ARG A 4 4.81 20.00 9.29
C ARG A 4 3.78 19.67 8.20
N SER A 5 4.16 18.87 7.21
CA SER A 5 3.26 18.39 6.15
C SER A 5 2.18 17.46 6.70
N LEU A 6 2.52 16.63 7.69
CA LEU A 6 1.55 15.77 8.37
C LEU A 6 0.54 16.60 9.17
N ALA A 7 1.00 17.59 9.93
CA ALA A 7 0.12 18.47 10.70
C ALA A 7 -0.88 19.22 9.79
N ALA A 8 -0.40 19.78 8.68
CA ALA A 8 -1.26 20.47 7.71
C ALA A 8 -2.31 19.53 7.09
N SER A 9 -1.94 18.30 6.77
CA SER A 9 -2.87 17.30 6.23
C SER A 9 -3.94 16.89 7.26
N ILE A 10 -3.56 16.75 8.53
CA ILE A 10 -4.53 16.49 9.61
C ILE A 10 -5.49 17.66 9.77
N GLU A 11 -4.98 18.90 9.76
CA GLU A 11 -5.79 20.11 9.88
C GLU A 11 -6.80 20.25 8.74
N GLU A 12 -6.39 19.96 7.51
CA GLU A 12 -7.26 19.95 6.33
C GLU A 12 -8.41 18.94 6.49
N ARG A 13 -8.10 17.71 6.91
CA ARG A 13 -9.10 16.65 7.11
C ARG A 13 -10.07 16.96 8.24
N VAL A 14 -9.57 17.46 9.37
CA VAL A 14 -10.41 17.90 10.49
C VAL A 14 -11.34 19.04 10.05
N THR A 15 -10.82 20.00 9.29
CA THR A 15 -11.62 21.11 8.75
C THR A 15 -12.70 20.60 7.80
N ALA A 16 -12.39 19.63 6.94
CA ALA A 16 -13.35 19.01 6.04
C ALA A 16 -14.47 18.30 6.80
N LEU A 17 -14.14 17.53 7.84
CA LEU A 17 -15.11 16.84 8.72
C LEU A 17 -16.00 17.83 9.48
N GLN A 18 -15.43 18.94 9.95
CA GLN A 18 -16.19 20.00 10.60
C GLN A 18 -17.17 20.67 9.62
N ARG A 19 -16.74 20.94 8.39
CA ARG A 19 -17.63 21.45 7.31
C ARG A 19 -18.73 20.45 6.95
N ALA A 20 -18.46 19.16 7.07
CA ALA A 20 -19.46 18.10 6.88
C ALA A 20 -20.42 17.92 8.08
N GLY A 21 -20.25 18.71 9.15
CA GLY A 21 -21.17 18.76 10.28
C GLY A 21 -20.70 18.02 11.54
N VAL A 22 -19.46 17.53 11.59
CA VAL A 22 -18.88 16.98 12.82
C VAL A 22 -18.52 18.12 13.78
N ARG A 23 -19.36 18.34 14.78
CA ARG A 23 -19.24 19.50 15.70
C ARG A 23 -18.18 19.32 16.80
N ASP A 24 -17.92 18.09 17.21
CA ASP A 24 -16.93 17.79 18.25
C ASP A 24 -15.52 17.71 17.63
N PRO A 25 -14.58 18.60 18.01
CA PRO A 25 -13.22 18.58 17.50
C PRO A 25 -12.47 17.29 17.79
N PHE A 26 -12.70 16.66 18.94
CA PHE A 26 -12.03 15.41 19.29
C PHE A 26 -12.55 14.26 18.43
N LYS A 27 -13.87 14.22 18.19
CA LYS A 27 -14.47 13.28 17.25
C LYS A 27 -13.96 13.48 15.82
N ALA A 28 -13.82 14.72 15.36
CA ALA A 28 -13.27 15.02 14.04
C ALA A 28 -11.81 14.55 13.91
N LEU A 29 -10.99 14.76 14.95
CA LEU A 29 -9.61 14.27 14.98
C LEU A 29 -9.53 12.74 14.95
N MET A 30 -10.37 12.05 15.74
CA MET A 30 -10.43 10.59 15.75
C MET A 30 -10.83 10.03 14.38
N LEU A 31 -11.81 10.65 13.72
CA LEU A 31 -12.23 10.26 12.36
C LEU A 31 -11.11 10.49 11.34
N ALA A 32 -10.45 11.64 11.36
CA ALA A 32 -9.30 11.91 10.48
C ALA A 32 -8.15 10.90 10.71
N ALA A 33 -7.89 10.51 11.96
CA ALA A 33 -6.89 9.49 12.27
C ALA A 33 -7.27 8.11 11.74
N LEU A 34 -8.56 7.73 11.80
CA LEU A 34 -9.06 6.48 11.25
C LEU A 34 -8.97 6.45 9.72
N GLU A 35 -9.31 7.54 9.04
CA GLU A 35 -9.17 7.69 7.58
C GLU A 35 -7.72 7.52 7.14
N ILE A 36 -6.78 8.21 7.80
CA ILE A 36 -5.34 8.07 7.51
C ILE A 36 -4.87 6.63 7.75
N THR A 37 -5.38 5.98 8.79
CA THR A 37 -5.02 4.59 9.10
C THR A 37 -5.55 3.62 8.05
N ASP A 38 -6.78 3.80 7.56
CA ASP A 38 -7.35 3.00 6.47
C ASP A 38 -6.54 3.18 5.17
N GLU A 39 -6.22 4.42 4.80
CA GLU A 39 -5.39 4.72 3.62
C GLU A 39 -4.00 4.08 3.71
N LEU A 40 -3.35 4.14 4.88
CA LEU A 40 -2.05 3.50 5.10
C LEU A 40 -2.14 1.98 5.00
N ASN A 41 -3.21 1.38 5.51
CA ASN A 41 -3.41 -0.06 5.43
C ASN A 41 -3.70 -0.50 3.99
N ARG A 42 -4.55 0.23 3.25
CA ARG A 42 -4.78 -0.04 1.82
C ARG A 42 -3.51 0.10 0.99
N ALA A 43 -2.72 1.15 1.21
CA ALA A 43 -1.45 1.34 0.52
C ALA A 43 -0.47 0.19 0.80
N ARG A 44 -0.45 -0.34 2.04
CA ARG A 44 0.34 -1.54 2.39
C ARG A 44 -0.19 -2.79 1.71
N ASP A 45 -1.51 -2.97 1.66
CA ASP A 45 -2.13 -4.13 1.02
C ASP A 45 -1.88 -4.12 -0.49
N GLU A 46 -1.93 -2.95 -1.13
CA GLU A 46 -1.56 -2.75 -2.54
C GLU A 46 -0.08 -3.06 -2.77
N GLN A 47 0.81 -2.52 -1.94
CA GLN A 47 2.25 -2.81 -2.04
C GLN A 47 2.58 -4.30 -1.79
N ALA A 48 1.85 -4.96 -0.89
CA ALA A 48 2.00 -6.39 -0.63
C ALA A 48 1.55 -7.23 -1.83
N LYS A 49 0.46 -6.84 -2.51
CA LYS A 49 0.01 -7.47 -3.75
C LYS A 49 1.03 -7.32 -4.87
N ASP A 50 1.57 -6.12 -5.06
CA ASP A 50 2.60 -5.87 -6.08
C ASP A 50 3.86 -6.69 -5.80
N SER A 51 4.26 -6.81 -4.52
CA SER A 51 5.41 -7.63 -4.12
C SER A 51 5.18 -9.12 -4.42
N GLY A 52 3.98 -9.63 -4.12
CA GLY A 52 3.59 -11.02 -4.41
C GLY A 52 3.49 -11.31 -5.91
N ASP A 53 3.02 -10.36 -6.72
CA ASP A 53 2.94 -10.51 -8.18
C ASP A 53 4.34 -10.55 -8.82
N VAL A 54 5.26 -9.71 -8.33
CA VAL A 54 6.67 -9.76 -8.75
C VAL A 54 7.31 -11.10 -8.39
N GLU A 55 7.08 -11.61 -7.18
CA GLU A 55 7.61 -12.90 -6.75
C GLU A 55 7.04 -14.07 -7.58
N ALA A 56 5.74 -14.06 -7.86
CA ALA A 56 5.09 -15.05 -8.73
C ALA A 56 5.65 -15.02 -10.16
N ARG A 57 5.86 -13.82 -10.71
CA ARG A 57 6.46 -13.64 -12.03
C ARG A 57 7.92 -14.07 -12.07
N LEU A 58 8.67 -13.83 -11.00
CA LEU A 58 10.05 -14.32 -10.87
C LEU A 58 10.08 -15.85 -10.80
N GLY A 59 9.19 -16.46 -10.01
CA GLY A 59 9.03 -17.92 -9.93
C GLY A 59 8.71 -18.55 -11.28
N ALA A 60 7.75 -17.99 -12.01
CA ALA A 60 7.41 -18.44 -13.36
C ALA A 60 8.59 -18.31 -14.34
N LEU A 61 9.39 -17.24 -14.23
CA LEU A 61 10.58 -17.06 -15.05
C LEU A 61 11.66 -18.10 -14.71
N VAL A 62 11.87 -18.40 -13.42
CA VAL A 62 12.79 -19.45 -12.95
C VAL A 62 12.34 -20.82 -13.46
N GLU A 63 11.04 -21.14 -13.42
CA GLU A 63 10.52 -22.40 -13.97
C GLU A 63 10.73 -22.53 -15.48
N LEU A 64 10.53 -21.45 -16.25
CA LEU A 64 10.82 -21.42 -17.69
C LEU A 64 12.31 -21.65 -17.96
N LEU A 65 13.19 -20.98 -17.21
CA LEU A 65 14.65 -21.17 -17.33
C LEU A 65 15.06 -22.61 -16.95
N ASN A 66 14.48 -23.17 -15.90
CA ASN A 66 14.71 -24.56 -15.51
C ASN A 66 14.25 -25.53 -16.60
N ARG A 67 13.11 -25.28 -17.25
CA ARG A 67 12.64 -26.12 -18.35
C ARG A 67 13.60 -26.09 -19.54
N VAL A 68 14.06 -24.90 -19.94
CA VAL A 68 14.98 -24.74 -21.08
C VAL A 68 16.37 -25.32 -20.79
N THR A 69 16.86 -25.19 -19.56
CA THR A 69 18.17 -25.74 -19.15
C THR A 69 18.13 -27.25 -18.87
N SER A 70 16.98 -27.77 -18.41
CA SER A 70 16.77 -29.22 -18.20
C SER A 70 16.48 -29.98 -19.50
N ASP A 71 16.01 -29.31 -20.55
CA ASP A 71 15.74 -29.88 -21.87
C ASP A 71 16.96 -29.82 -22.81
N SER A 72 18.13 -29.42 -22.29
CA SER A 72 19.40 -29.60 -22.99
C SER A 72 19.72 -31.11 -23.00
N PRO A 73 19.65 -31.80 -24.16
CA PRO A 73 19.92 -33.22 -24.19
C PRO A 73 21.37 -33.42 -23.78
N ARG A 74 21.61 -34.40 -22.91
CA ARG A 74 22.89 -35.13 -22.88
C ARG A 74 23.23 -35.50 -24.32
N ARG A 75 24.05 -34.71 -24.99
CA ARG A 75 24.67 -35.06 -26.27
C ARG A 75 26.09 -35.49 -25.96
N GLY A 76 26.31 -36.81 -26.05
CA GLY A 76 27.62 -37.44 -26.15
C GLY A 76 28.34 -37.63 -24.84
#